data_AF-A0A4U1ACW5-F1
#
_entry.id   AF-A0A4U1ACW5-F1
#
_cell.length_a   1.000
_cell.length_b   1.000
_cell.length_c   1.000
_cell.angle_alpha   90.00
_cell.angle_beta   90.00
_cell.angle_gamma   90.00
#
_symmetry.space_group_name_H-M   'P 1'
#
loop_
_entity.id
_entity.type
_entity.pdbx_description
1 polymer ?
#
loop_
_entity_poly.entity_id
_entity_poly.type
_entity_poly.pdbx_seq_one_letter_code
_entity_poly.pdbx_strand_id
1 'polypeptide(L)'
;MKTRMKKRYVLVPAVILALLLLGKTFFPYLVWLPAMNVTQTLLGWWPASWKEEVLLHDGGKIIVKRSQTRGGRHEIGQDVPVNKHTLSVVLPESGKKITWQTTIGPDLEDTELQPLALDIISGIPYLVTTPMGCIAYNKWKRPNPPYVFLKYSDNDWQQIPVDELPLQITKANMVISGFQLRRERLLSHRFGVVPAEEITRINEESKHKEVQYLKVFVREPLDASFIENLCEKRVLYKGSWILPNDIIGQKFIDKQKK
;
A
#
# COMPACT_ATOMS: atom_id res chain seq x y z
N MET A 1 -21.52 45.53 -55.96
CA MET A 1 -22.30 45.56 -54.70
C MET A 1 -21.46 44.93 -53.59
N LYS A 2 -21.55 45.50 -52.38
CA LYS A 2 -21.00 45.14 -51.04
C LYS A 2 -20.75 43.62 -50.84
N THR A 3 -19.80 43.09 -50.04
CA THR A 3 -19.27 43.51 -48.72
C THR A 3 -18.04 42.66 -48.31
N ARG A 4 -17.20 43.21 -47.41
CA ARG A 4 -16.03 42.62 -46.71
C ARG A 4 -16.37 41.50 -45.72
N MET A 5 -15.40 40.63 -45.39
CA MET A 5 -14.89 40.46 -44.01
C MET A 5 -13.49 39.80 -43.93
N LYS A 6 -12.71 40.20 -42.91
CA LYS A 6 -11.27 39.99 -42.65
C LYS A 6 -11.00 38.84 -41.64
N LYS A 7 -9.77 38.30 -41.62
CA LYS A 7 -8.91 38.00 -40.42
C LYS A 7 -7.51 37.52 -40.89
N ARG A 8 -6.47 38.36 -40.81
CA ARG A 8 -5.38 38.48 -39.80
C ARG A 8 -4.37 37.31 -39.77
N TYR A 9 -3.21 37.54 -40.39
CA TYR A 9 -1.92 36.88 -40.12
C TYR A 9 -1.09 37.79 -39.21
N VAL A 10 -0.36 37.22 -38.24
CA VAL A 10 0.74 37.92 -37.54
C VAL A 10 1.96 37.00 -37.51
N LEU A 11 3.05 37.55 -38.04
CA LEU A 11 4.39 37.00 -38.15
C LEU A 11 5.05 36.78 -36.78
N VAL A 12 5.83 35.71 -36.70
CA VAL A 12 6.92 35.50 -35.72
C VAL A 12 8.17 36.25 -36.21
N PRO A 13 8.95 36.89 -35.33
CA PRO A 13 10.38 37.03 -35.61
C PRO A 13 11.28 36.51 -34.48
N ALA A 14 12.31 35.79 -34.92
CA ALA A 14 13.50 35.41 -34.18
C ALA A 14 14.40 36.62 -33.93
N VAL A 15 15.09 36.66 -32.78
CA VAL A 15 16.30 37.48 -32.60
C VAL A 15 17.32 36.70 -31.77
N ILE A 16 18.43 36.33 -32.43
CA ILE A 16 19.72 35.89 -31.88
C ILE A 16 20.77 36.87 -32.44
N LEU A 17 21.58 37.50 -31.56
CA LEU A 17 22.98 37.99 -31.69
C LEU A 17 23.17 39.13 -30.67
N ALA A 18 23.85 38.92 -29.53
CA ALA A 18 25.30 38.94 -29.31
C ALA A 18 25.93 40.34 -29.38
N LEU A 19 26.39 40.84 -28.22
CA LEU A 19 27.50 41.78 -28.10
C LEU A 19 28.21 41.52 -26.75
N LEU A 20 29.43 41.00 -26.87
CA LEU A 20 30.46 40.89 -25.84
C LEU A 20 31.24 42.22 -25.72
N LEU A 21 32.06 42.31 -24.65
CA LEU A 21 33.15 43.27 -24.37
C LEU A 21 32.69 44.49 -23.52
N LEU A 22 33.23 44.84 -22.35
CA LEU A 22 34.49 44.55 -21.64
C LEU A 22 34.27 44.68 -20.11
N GLY A 23 35.04 43.96 -19.28
CA GLY A 23 35.17 44.34 -17.87
C GLY A 23 35.61 43.27 -16.88
N LYS A 24 36.82 42.74 -17.07
CA LYS A 24 37.79 42.29 -16.06
C LYS A 24 37.29 41.64 -14.74
N THR A 25 37.77 40.41 -14.56
CA THR A 25 38.17 39.74 -13.30
C THR A 25 37.09 39.47 -12.26
N PHE A 26 36.60 38.22 -12.21
CA PHE A 26 36.55 37.34 -11.03
C PHE A 26 35.74 36.06 -11.39
N PHE A 27 36.42 34.93 -11.54
CA PHE A 27 35.87 33.57 -11.61
C PHE A 27 36.98 32.64 -11.08
N PRO A 28 36.72 31.46 -10.47
CA PRO A 28 35.52 31.01 -9.77
C PRO A 28 35.84 30.31 -8.43
N TYR A 29 34.93 30.40 -7.46
CA TYR A 29 34.60 29.22 -6.65
C TYR A 29 33.08 29.12 -6.63
N LEU A 30 32.51 28.88 -7.81
CA LEU A 30 31.19 28.26 -7.86
C LEU A 30 31.43 26.80 -7.50
N VAL A 31 31.37 26.50 -6.20
CA VAL A 31 31.28 25.13 -5.72
C VAL A 31 30.07 24.55 -6.43
N TRP A 32 30.32 23.70 -7.42
CA TRP A 32 29.36 22.72 -7.88
C TRP A 32 29.04 21.87 -6.66
N LEU A 33 28.03 22.30 -5.89
CA LEU A 33 27.24 21.35 -5.13
C LEU A 33 26.66 20.45 -6.22
N PRO A 34 27.07 19.17 -6.35
CA PRO A 34 26.20 18.25 -7.03
C PRO A 34 24.83 18.43 -6.35
N ALA A 35 23.76 18.49 -7.14
CA ALA A 35 22.41 18.40 -6.61
C ALA A 35 22.34 17.05 -5.89
N MET A 36 22.81 17.01 -4.65
CA MET A 36 22.62 15.87 -3.78
C MET A 36 21.13 15.92 -3.54
N ASN A 37 20.41 14.94 -4.11
CA ASN A 37 19.08 14.57 -3.67
C ASN A 37 19.17 14.13 -2.20
N VAL A 38 19.43 15.08 -1.30
CA VAL A 38 19.34 14.92 0.15
C VAL A 38 17.96 15.43 0.51
N THR A 39 16.95 14.66 0.13
CA THR A 39 15.57 14.90 0.57
C THR A 39 14.87 13.60 0.85
N GLN A 40 15.50 12.67 1.56
CA GLN A 40 14.81 11.46 2.00
C GLN A 40 15.62 10.79 3.10
N THR A 41 15.42 11.19 4.36
CA THR A 41 15.58 10.30 5.55
C THR A 41 15.41 10.97 6.91
N LEU A 42 15.41 12.30 7.03
CA LEU A 42 15.57 12.92 8.36
C LEU A 42 14.30 13.27 9.15
N LEU A 43 13.11 13.20 8.55
CA LEU A 43 11.84 13.45 9.25
C LEU A 43 10.79 12.49 8.68
N GLY A 44 10.37 11.48 9.46
CA GLY A 44 9.50 10.37 9.05
C GLY A 44 8.06 10.73 8.66
N TRP A 45 7.86 11.86 7.98
CA TRP A 45 6.56 12.47 7.66
C TRP A 45 6.16 12.36 6.19
N TRP A 46 6.98 11.73 5.34
CA TRP A 46 6.68 11.64 3.91
C TRP A 46 6.16 10.26 3.50
N PRO A 47 5.18 10.20 2.56
CA PRO A 47 4.71 8.95 2.00
C PRO A 47 5.87 8.12 1.44
N ALA A 48 6.03 6.90 1.95
CA ALA A 48 6.94 5.93 1.37
C ALA A 48 6.23 5.30 0.17
N SER A 49 6.80 5.41 -1.03
CA SER A 49 6.33 4.69 -2.20
C SER A 49 7.46 3.89 -2.81
N TRP A 50 7.15 2.65 -3.19
CA TRP A 50 8.07 1.73 -3.82
C TRP A 50 7.34 0.90 -4.87
N LYS A 51 8.10 0.19 -5.69
CA LYS A 51 7.58 -0.74 -6.69
C LYS A 51 7.96 -2.16 -6.30
N GLU A 52 7.06 -3.10 -6.49
CA GLU A 52 7.30 -4.53 -6.36
C GLU A 52 7.08 -5.21 -7.71
N GLU A 53 8.00 -6.09 -8.09
CA GLU A 53 7.81 -7.00 -9.21
C GLU A 53 7.09 -8.24 -8.68
N VAL A 54 5.82 -8.38 -9.01
CA VAL A 54 4.97 -9.48 -8.55
C VAL A 54 4.97 -10.57 -9.60
N LEU A 55 5.35 -11.79 -9.19
CA LEU A 55 5.29 -12.99 -10.02
C LEU A 55 3.88 -13.58 -9.99
N LEU A 56 3.26 -13.68 -11.16
CA LEU A 56 1.92 -14.25 -11.37
C LEU A 56 1.99 -15.79 -11.48
N HIS A 57 0.84 -16.43 -11.35
CA HIS A 57 0.70 -17.89 -11.44
C HIS A 57 1.22 -18.51 -12.76
N ASP A 58 1.19 -17.77 -13.86
CA ASP A 58 1.61 -18.22 -15.19
C ASP A 58 3.10 -17.97 -15.47
N GLY A 59 3.84 -17.47 -14.47
CA GLY A 59 5.26 -17.06 -14.61
C GLY A 59 5.44 -15.65 -15.16
N GLY A 60 4.35 -14.97 -15.53
CA GLY A 60 4.36 -13.55 -15.88
C GLY A 60 4.76 -12.67 -14.70
N LYS A 61 5.28 -11.48 -15.00
CA LYS A 61 5.69 -10.50 -13.99
C LYS A 61 4.98 -9.17 -14.24
N ILE A 62 4.48 -8.56 -13.17
CA ILE A 62 3.86 -7.24 -13.22
C ILE A 62 4.51 -6.31 -12.20
N ILE A 63 4.46 -5.00 -12.48
CA ILE A 63 4.95 -3.98 -11.56
C ILE A 63 3.77 -3.42 -10.76
N VAL A 64 3.79 -3.65 -9.46
CA VAL A 64 2.83 -3.07 -8.52
C VAL A 64 3.48 -1.91 -7.80
N LYS A 65 2.88 -0.72 -7.90
CA LYS A 65 3.29 0.42 -7.10
C LYS A 65 2.57 0.38 -5.76
N ARG A 66 3.33 0.37 -4.67
CA ARG A 66 2.84 0.51 -3.29
C ARG A 66 3.12 1.93 -2.80
N SER A 67 2.21 2.44 -1.98
CA SER A 67 2.48 3.66 -1.22
C SER A 67 1.82 3.59 0.14
N GLN A 68 2.54 4.07 1.16
CA GLN A 68 2.07 4.19 2.52
C GLN A 68 2.28 5.63 3.01
N THR A 69 1.25 6.24 3.57
CA THR A 69 1.40 7.46 4.38
C THR A 69 1.36 7.06 5.84
N ARG A 70 2.27 7.60 6.64
CA ARG A 70 2.32 7.35 8.09
C ARG A 70 1.92 8.61 8.87
N GLY A 71 1.30 8.43 10.03
CA GLY A 71 0.91 9.51 10.92
C GLY A 71 0.04 8.98 12.07
N GLY A 72 -0.42 9.86 12.96
CA GLY A 72 -1.23 9.46 14.12
C GLY A 72 -0.44 9.39 15.43
N ARG A 73 -1.15 9.13 16.53
CA ARG A 73 -0.56 9.01 17.86
C ARG A 73 0.23 7.71 17.95
N HIS A 74 1.45 7.80 18.44
CA HIS A 74 2.32 6.66 18.74
C HIS A 74 3.17 7.02 19.97
N GLU A 75 3.62 6.01 20.71
CA GLU A 75 4.53 6.22 21.83
C GLU A 75 5.95 6.49 21.33
N ILE A 76 6.75 7.21 22.13
CA ILE A 76 8.15 7.45 21.81
C ILE A 76 8.88 6.10 21.73
N GLY A 77 9.46 5.80 20.58
CA GLY A 77 10.16 4.53 20.31
C GLY A 77 9.31 3.47 19.60
N GLN A 78 8.01 3.70 19.41
CA GLN A 78 7.15 2.87 18.55
C GLN A 78 7.20 3.37 17.10
N ASP A 79 6.97 2.46 16.15
CA ASP A 79 6.83 2.82 14.75
C ASP A 79 5.58 3.68 14.55
N VAL A 80 5.67 4.68 13.66
CA VAL A 80 4.51 5.51 13.31
C VAL A 80 3.50 4.66 12.53
N PRO A 81 2.22 4.60 12.95
CA PRO A 81 1.14 3.93 12.23
C PRO A 81 1.06 4.24 10.74
N VAL A 82 0.61 3.27 9.93
CA VAL A 82 0.23 3.55 8.54
C VAL A 82 -1.20 4.06 8.50
N ASN A 83 -1.39 5.30 8.07
CA ASN A 83 -2.69 5.93 7.94
C ASN A 83 -3.42 5.53 6.66
N LYS A 84 -2.67 5.27 5.60
CA LYS A 84 -3.23 4.91 4.30
C LYS A 84 -2.22 4.09 3.55
N HIS A 85 -2.71 3.05 2.90
CA HIS A 85 -1.96 2.16 2.06
C HIS A 85 -2.68 2.03 0.74
N THR A 86 -1.94 2.18 -0.35
CA THR A 86 -2.45 2.11 -1.71
C THR A 86 -1.61 1.16 -2.54
N LEU A 87 -2.29 0.37 -3.36
CA LEU A 87 -1.72 -0.42 -4.44
C LEU A 87 -2.20 0.15 -5.78
N SER A 88 -1.30 0.26 -6.75
CA SER A 88 -1.67 0.60 -8.12
C SER A 88 -0.93 -0.31 -9.09
N VAL A 89 -1.66 -0.85 -10.06
CA VAL A 89 -1.13 -1.75 -11.08
C VAL A 89 -1.77 -1.42 -12.43
N VAL A 90 -1.00 -1.61 -13.51
CA VAL A 90 -1.49 -1.53 -14.88
C VAL A 90 -1.67 -2.95 -15.38
N LEU A 91 -2.88 -3.28 -15.83
CA LEU A 91 -3.21 -4.63 -16.31
C LEU A 91 -2.53 -4.91 -17.66
N PRO A 92 -1.83 -6.06 -17.81
CA PRO A 92 -1.06 -6.35 -19.02
C PRO A 92 -1.87 -6.32 -20.32
N GLU A 93 -3.06 -6.91 -20.32
CA GLU A 93 -3.86 -7.07 -21.55
C GLU A 93 -4.61 -5.80 -21.95
N SER A 94 -5.15 -5.06 -20.98
CA SER A 94 -6.00 -3.89 -21.24
C SER A 94 -5.28 -2.56 -21.14
N GLY A 95 -4.07 -2.52 -20.56
CA GLY A 95 -3.38 -1.28 -20.19
C GLY A 95 -4.11 -0.46 -19.13
N LYS A 96 -5.21 -0.99 -18.57
CA LYS A 96 -6.04 -0.28 -17.59
C LYS A 96 -5.31 -0.22 -16.26
N LYS A 97 -5.26 0.98 -15.67
CA LYS A 97 -4.77 1.16 -14.30
C LYS A 97 -5.89 0.86 -13.31
N ILE A 98 -5.63 -0.02 -12.35
CA ILE A 98 -6.50 -0.28 -11.20
C ILE A 98 -5.80 0.14 -9.92
N THR A 99 -6.60 0.52 -8.92
CA THR A 99 -6.09 0.97 -7.62
C THR A 99 -6.86 0.29 -6.51
N TRP A 100 -6.16 -0.19 -5.50
CA TRP A 100 -6.74 -0.64 -4.24
C TRP A 100 -6.24 0.29 -3.13
N GLN A 101 -7.08 0.58 -2.14
CA GLN A 101 -6.72 1.42 -1.02
C GLN A 101 -7.35 0.91 0.26
N THR A 102 -6.60 1.01 1.35
CA THR A 102 -7.11 0.93 2.72
C THR A 102 -6.61 2.13 3.53
N THR A 103 -7.37 2.51 4.55
CA THR A 103 -7.05 3.63 5.45
C THR A 103 -7.19 3.17 6.88
N ILE A 104 -6.52 3.85 7.81
CA ILE A 104 -6.74 3.68 9.24
C ILE A 104 -8.19 4.06 9.56
N GLY A 105 -8.88 3.17 10.25
CA GLY A 105 -10.18 3.47 10.85
C GLY A 105 -10.01 4.35 12.09
N PRO A 106 -11.06 5.04 12.56
CA PRO A 106 -10.98 5.88 13.75
C PRO A 106 -10.57 5.11 15.01
N ASP A 107 -10.82 3.80 15.03
CA ASP A 107 -10.54 2.92 16.16
C ASP A 107 -9.31 2.02 15.95
N LEU A 108 -8.55 2.25 14.88
CA LEU A 108 -7.41 1.41 14.51
C LEU A 108 -6.10 2.14 14.77
N GLU A 109 -5.07 1.36 15.09
CA GLU A 109 -3.69 1.81 15.23
C GLU A 109 -2.89 1.65 13.92
N ASP A 110 -3.47 1.03 12.89
CA ASP A 110 -2.87 0.84 11.57
C ASP A 110 -3.99 0.74 10.51
N THR A 111 -3.62 0.71 9.23
CA THR A 111 -4.54 0.37 8.13
C THR A 111 -5.25 -0.95 8.37
N GLU A 112 -6.43 -1.14 7.80
CA GLU A 112 -7.25 -2.30 8.18
C GLU A 112 -6.74 -3.62 7.59
N LEU A 113 -6.08 -3.57 6.44
CA LEU A 113 -5.70 -4.74 5.66
C LEU A 113 -4.27 -4.61 5.13
N GLN A 114 -3.51 -5.69 5.20
CA GLN A 114 -2.20 -5.83 4.57
C GLN A 114 -2.33 -6.72 3.34
N PRO A 115 -1.90 -6.26 2.15
CA PRO A 115 -1.84 -7.10 0.95
C PRO A 115 -0.74 -8.16 1.03
N LEU A 116 -1.08 -9.39 0.65
CA LEU A 116 -0.21 -10.57 0.67
C LEU A 116 0.07 -11.10 -0.74
N ALA A 117 -0.96 -11.10 -1.60
CA ALA A 117 -0.80 -11.51 -2.99
C ALA A 117 -1.71 -10.72 -3.92
N LEU A 118 -1.23 -10.52 -5.14
CA LEU A 118 -2.01 -10.04 -6.28
C LEU A 118 -1.78 -10.99 -7.44
N ASP A 119 -2.85 -11.47 -8.08
CA ASP A 119 -2.76 -12.26 -9.30
C ASP A 119 -3.83 -11.82 -10.31
N ILE A 120 -3.67 -12.21 -11.57
CA ILE A 120 -4.60 -11.91 -12.66
C ILE A 120 -4.96 -13.23 -13.33
N ILE A 121 -6.17 -13.73 -13.08
CA ILE A 121 -6.65 -15.00 -13.64
C ILE A 121 -7.67 -14.68 -14.73
N SER A 122 -7.38 -15.07 -15.97
CA SER A 122 -8.25 -14.81 -17.13
C SER A 122 -8.65 -13.34 -17.26
N GLY A 123 -7.68 -12.44 -17.09
CA GLY A 123 -7.89 -10.98 -17.16
C GLY A 123 -8.53 -10.36 -15.92
N ILE A 124 -8.90 -11.16 -14.91
CA ILE A 124 -9.55 -10.68 -13.67
C ILE A 124 -8.51 -10.58 -12.54
N PRO A 125 -8.30 -9.39 -11.96
CA PRO A 125 -7.43 -9.20 -10.81
C PRO A 125 -8.05 -9.75 -9.51
N TYR A 126 -7.24 -10.46 -8.73
CA TYR A 126 -7.57 -10.95 -7.38
C TYR A 126 -6.53 -10.50 -6.39
N LEU A 127 -6.96 -10.03 -5.22
CA LEU A 127 -6.09 -9.58 -4.14
C LEU A 127 -6.38 -10.39 -2.87
N VAL A 128 -5.32 -10.95 -2.29
CA VAL A 128 -5.36 -11.60 -0.97
C VAL A 128 -4.79 -10.63 0.05
N THR A 129 -5.53 -10.41 1.13
CA THR A 129 -5.12 -9.52 2.23
C THR A 129 -5.32 -10.20 3.58
N THR A 130 -4.70 -9.67 4.64
CA THR A 130 -4.96 -10.07 6.04
C THR A 130 -5.34 -8.84 6.87
N PRO A 131 -6.27 -8.97 7.83
CA PRO A 131 -6.49 -7.92 8.81
C PRO A 131 -5.22 -7.58 9.61
N MET A 132 -4.99 -6.29 9.82
CA MET A 132 -3.85 -5.77 10.58
C MET A 132 -4.27 -5.50 12.04
N GLY A 133 -3.89 -6.42 12.93
CA GLY A 133 -4.18 -6.33 14.36
C GLY A 133 -5.61 -6.75 14.75
N CYS A 134 -5.83 -6.87 16.05
CA CYS A 134 -7.06 -7.49 16.58
C CYS A 134 -8.32 -6.68 16.33
N ILE A 135 -8.25 -5.35 16.31
CA ILE A 135 -9.43 -4.53 16.04
C ILE A 135 -9.85 -4.66 14.58
N ALA A 136 -8.91 -4.63 13.62
CA ALA A 136 -9.21 -4.88 12.22
C ALA A 136 -9.77 -6.30 12.02
N TYR A 137 -9.17 -7.30 12.68
CA TYR A 137 -9.67 -8.67 12.62
C TYR A 137 -11.14 -8.78 13.10
N ASN A 138 -11.49 -8.13 14.21
CA ASN A 138 -12.88 -8.07 14.69
C ASN A 138 -13.79 -7.28 13.73
N LYS A 139 -13.32 -6.17 13.15
CA LYS A 139 -14.06 -5.37 12.16
C LYS A 139 -14.40 -6.16 10.90
N TRP A 140 -13.46 -6.97 10.42
CA TRP A 140 -13.62 -7.84 9.27
C TRP A 140 -14.36 -9.15 9.59
N LYS A 141 -15.07 -9.20 10.73
CA LYS A 141 -15.89 -10.34 11.19
C LYS A 141 -15.09 -11.61 11.47
N ARG A 142 -13.81 -11.47 11.82
CA ARG A 142 -12.93 -12.56 12.24
C ARG A 142 -12.88 -13.72 11.23
N PRO A 143 -12.40 -13.48 9.98
CA PRO A 143 -12.36 -14.51 8.96
C PRO A 143 -11.53 -15.72 9.42
N ASN A 144 -11.91 -16.91 8.96
CA ASN A 144 -11.17 -18.16 9.18
C ASN A 144 -11.11 -18.96 7.87
N PRO A 145 -9.92 -19.13 7.24
CA PRO A 145 -8.61 -18.60 7.65
C PRO A 145 -8.58 -17.06 7.65
N PRO A 146 -7.63 -16.42 8.37
CA PRO A 146 -7.65 -14.97 8.65
C PRO A 146 -7.24 -14.11 7.44
N TYR A 147 -7.87 -14.34 6.30
CA TYR A 147 -7.68 -13.59 5.06
C TYR A 147 -8.96 -12.87 4.67
N VAL A 148 -8.79 -11.78 3.92
CA VAL A 148 -9.87 -11.11 3.19
C VAL A 148 -9.50 -11.17 1.71
N PHE A 149 -10.33 -11.89 0.96
CA PHE A 149 -10.16 -12.10 -0.48
C PHE A 149 -10.98 -11.07 -1.24
N LEU A 150 -10.36 -10.43 -2.22
CA LEU A 150 -10.98 -9.40 -3.04
C LEU A 150 -10.84 -9.76 -4.51
N LYS A 151 -11.90 -9.53 -5.28
CA LYS A 151 -11.95 -9.62 -6.73
C LYS A 151 -12.20 -8.25 -7.31
N TYR A 152 -11.49 -7.89 -8.37
CA TYR A 152 -11.77 -6.65 -9.09
C TYR A 152 -12.79 -6.88 -10.21
N SER A 153 -14.00 -6.35 -10.04
CA SER A 153 -15.11 -6.41 -11.00
C SER A 153 -15.89 -5.10 -11.01
N ASP A 154 -16.52 -4.76 -12.13
CA ASP A 154 -17.35 -3.55 -12.26
C ASP A 154 -16.63 -2.24 -11.87
N ASN A 155 -15.32 -2.19 -12.13
CA ASN A 155 -14.41 -1.11 -11.77
C ASN A 155 -14.11 -0.93 -10.27
N ASP A 156 -14.47 -1.89 -9.41
CA ASP A 156 -14.24 -1.82 -7.97
C ASP A 156 -13.75 -3.15 -7.38
N TRP A 157 -13.23 -3.11 -6.15
CA TRP A 157 -12.83 -4.29 -5.39
C TRP A 157 -14.00 -4.80 -4.55
N GLN A 158 -14.40 -6.04 -4.79
CA GLN A 158 -15.47 -6.71 -4.07
C GLN A 158 -14.90 -7.84 -3.22
N GLN A 159 -15.37 -7.95 -1.97
CA GLN A 159 -15.02 -9.09 -1.13
C GLN A 159 -15.68 -10.36 -1.66
N ILE A 160 -14.90 -11.43 -1.77
CA ILE A 160 -15.36 -12.75 -2.19
C ILE A 160 -15.12 -13.78 -1.08
N PRO A 161 -15.91 -14.86 -1.02
CA PRO A 161 -15.63 -15.99 -0.14
C PRO A 161 -14.43 -16.81 -0.64
N VAL A 162 -13.89 -17.70 0.20
CA VAL A 162 -12.64 -18.44 -0.05
C VAL A 162 -12.77 -19.44 -1.21
N ASP A 163 -13.95 -19.99 -1.43
CA ASP A 163 -14.30 -20.92 -2.51
C ASP A 163 -14.30 -20.24 -3.89
N GLU A 164 -14.49 -18.92 -3.94
CA GLU A 164 -14.37 -18.12 -5.16
C GLU A 164 -12.93 -17.70 -5.48
N LEU A 165 -11.97 -17.87 -4.56
CA LEU A 165 -10.56 -17.57 -4.83
C LEU A 165 -10.00 -18.58 -5.85
N PRO A 166 -9.36 -18.15 -6.95
CA PRO A 166 -8.79 -19.09 -7.93
C PRO A 166 -7.72 -20.00 -7.31
N LEU A 167 -7.75 -21.30 -7.62
CA LEU A 167 -6.85 -22.34 -7.08
C LEU A 167 -5.37 -22.09 -7.35
N GLN A 168 -5.06 -21.30 -8.38
CA GLN A 168 -3.72 -20.90 -8.77
C GLN A 168 -3.05 -20.00 -7.72
N ILE A 169 -3.84 -19.24 -6.96
CA ILE A 169 -3.35 -18.34 -5.92
C ILE A 169 -3.14 -19.15 -4.64
N THR A 170 -1.90 -19.55 -4.40
CA THR A 170 -1.52 -20.50 -3.33
C THR A 170 -0.58 -19.92 -2.28
N LYS A 171 0.11 -18.82 -2.59
CA LYS A 171 1.12 -18.22 -1.71
C LYS A 171 1.23 -16.72 -1.89
N ALA A 172 1.80 -16.06 -0.91
CA ALA A 172 2.13 -14.64 -0.99
C ALA A 172 3.19 -14.39 -2.07
N ASN A 173 2.90 -13.45 -2.98
CA ASN A 173 3.82 -12.99 -4.03
C ASN A 173 4.14 -11.48 -3.90
N MET A 174 3.74 -10.87 -2.78
CA MET A 174 4.11 -9.52 -2.36
C MET A 174 4.86 -9.59 -1.05
N VAL A 175 5.56 -8.51 -0.66
CA VAL A 175 6.27 -8.49 0.61
C VAL A 175 5.28 -8.52 1.78
N ILE A 176 5.36 -9.58 2.60
CA ILE A 176 4.62 -9.71 3.86
C ILE A 176 5.39 -8.93 4.92
N SER A 177 5.37 -7.60 4.83
CA SER A 177 6.14 -6.76 5.75
C SER A 177 5.61 -6.92 7.18
N GLY A 178 6.49 -7.30 8.12
CA GLY A 178 6.35 -6.91 9.51
C GLY A 178 6.94 -5.51 9.66
N PHE A 179 6.08 -4.48 9.72
CA PHE A 179 6.30 -3.08 10.14
C PHE A 179 7.45 -2.23 9.50
N GLN A 180 8.52 -2.82 8.98
CA GLN A 180 9.76 -2.16 8.60
C GLN A 180 10.02 -2.16 7.08
N LEU A 181 9.66 -1.06 6.41
CA LEU A 181 9.92 -0.83 4.97
C LEU A 181 11.41 -0.66 4.61
N ARG A 182 12.35 -0.98 5.50
CA ARG A 182 13.77 -0.61 5.31
C ARG A 182 14.37 -1.40 4.14
N ARG A 183 14.09 -2.69 4.04
CA ARG A 183 14.70 -3.57 3.03
C ARG A 183 14.11 -3.32 1.65
N GLU A 184 12.79 -3.15 1.57
CA GLU A 184 12.03 -2.82 0.37
C GLU A 184 12.49 -1.48 -0.20
N ARG A 185 12.67 -0.47 0.66
CA ARG A 185 13.22 0.83 0.24
C ARG A 185 14.64 0.72 -0.29
N LEU A 186 15.52 -0.05 0.36
CA LEU A 186 16.88 -0.25 -0.11
C LEU A 186 16.92 -0.96 -1.47
N LEU A 187 16.13 -2.02 -1.64
CA LEU A 187 16.03 -2.76 -2.90
C LEU A 187 15.42 -1.88 -4.00
N SER A 188 14.33 -1.18 -3.71
CA SER A 188 13.70 -0.26 -4.66
C SER A 188 14.61 0.92 -5.03
N HIS A 189 15.46 1.40 -4.12
CA HIS A 189 16.46 2.42 -4.44
C HIS A 189 17.58 1.85 -5.32
N ARG A 190 18.04 0.63 -5.05
CA ARG A 190 19.13 -0.02 -5.78
C ARG A 190 18.71 -0.44 -7.21
N PHE A 191 17.52 -1.00 -7.36
CA PHE A 191 17.07 -1.64 -8.60
C PHE A 191 15.90 -0.90 -9.28
N GLY A 192 15.35 0.16 -8.67
CA GLY A 192 14.14 0.84 -9.15
C GLY A 192 12.83 0.10 -8.83
N VAL A 193 12.92 -1.16 -8.38
CA VAL A 193 11.84 -2.08 -8.02
C VAL A 193 12.37 -3.11 -7.02
N VAL A 194 11.51 -3.71 -6.19
CA VAL A 194 11.85 -4.92 -5.42
C VAL A 194 11.63 -6.14 -6.34
N PRO A 195 12.68 -6.87 -6.75
CA PRO A 195 12.56 -8.01 -7.67
C PRO A 195 11.73 -9.16 -7.08
N ALA A 196 11.06 -9.96 -7.92
CA ALA A 196 10.20 -11.06 -7.46
C ALA A 196 10.98 -12.13 -6.66
N GLU A 197 12.22 -12.39 -7.04
CA GLU A 197 13.11 -13.35 -6.36
C GLU A 197 13.47 -12.85 -4.95
N GLU A 198 13.64 -11.52 -4.81
CA GLU A 198 13.90 -10.88 -3.53
C GLU A 198 12.66 -10.90 -2.63
N ILE A 199 11.46 -10.69 -3.17
CA ILE A 199 10.21 -10.82 -2.42
C ILE A 199 10.07 -12.25 -1.86
N THR A 200 10.33 -13.25 -2.70
CA THR A 200 10.30 -14.66 -2.30
C THR A 200 11.27 -14.90 -1.15
N ARG A 201 12.53 -14.46 -1.29
CA ARG A 201 13.56 -14.57 -0.25
C ARG A 201 13.17 -13.87 1.05
N ILE A 202 12.64 -12.64 0.98
CA ILE A 202 12.20 -11.87 2.16
C ILE A 202 11.11 -12.63 2.91
N ASN A 203 10.11 -13.12 2.17
CA ASN A 203 8.99 -13.85 2.77
C ASN A 203 9.48 -15.17 3.39
N GLU A 204 10.39 -15.90 2.74
CA GLU A 204 10.99 -17.12 3.28
C GLU A 204 11.82 -16.87 4.55
N GLU A 205 12.68 -15.84 4.53
CA GLU A 205 13.53 -15.46 5.65
C GLU A 205 12.76 -14.91 6.86
N SER A 206 11.49 -14.51 6.69
CA SER A 206 10.68 -14.03 7.81
C SER A 206 10.46 -15.13 8.85
N LYS A 207 11.08 -14.97 10.03
CA LYS A 207 11.02 -15.92 11.14
C LYS A 207 9.89 -15.63 12.12
N HIS A 208 9.18 -14.51 11.98
CA HIS A 208 8.10 -14.14 12.88
C HIS A 208 6.95 -15.14 12.77
N LYS A 209 6.64 -15.85 13.86
CA LYS A 209 5.58 -16.88 13.89
C LYS A 209 4.22 -16.32 13.43
N GLU A 210 3.97 -15.05 13.75
CA GLU A 210 2.74 -14.31 13.42
C GLU A 210 2.52 -14.11 11.91
N VAL A 211 3.54 -14.29 11.07
CA VAL A 211 3.39 -14.14 9.61
C VAL A 211 3.71 -15.42 8.84
N GLN A 212 4.05 -16.53 9.53
CA GLN A 212 4.36 -17.79 8.85
C GLN A 212 3.15 -18.36 8.11
N TYR A 213 1.97 -18.30 8.71
CA TYR A 213 0.73 -18.74 8.07
C TYR A 213 0.30 -17.83 6.91
N LEU A 214 0.91 -16.66 6.74
CA LEU A 214 0.61 -15.75 5.63
C LEU A 214 1.38 -16.12 4.35
N LYS A 215 2.37 -17.01 4.43
CA LYS A 215 3.24 -17.37 3.30
C LYS A 215 2.52 -18.28 2.30
N VAL A 216 1.82 -19.29 2.80
CA VAL A 216 1.06 -20.27 2.01
C VAL A 216 -0.39 -20.17 2.44
N PHE A 217 -1.27 -19.92 1.48
CA PHE A 217 -2.68 -19.68 1.77
C PHE A 217 -3.40 -21.00 2.02
N VAL A 218 -3.92 -21.12 3.23
CA VAL A 218 -4.85 -22.20 3.59
C VAL A 218 -6.25 -21.80 3.10
N ARG A 219 -7.03 -22.79 2.66
CA ARG A 219 -8.42 -22.59 2.23
C ARG A 219 -9.42 -23.16 3.21
N GLU A 220 -8.99 -24.17 3.96
CA GLU A 220 -9.77 -24.75 5.03
C GLU A 220 -9.70 -23.88 6.29
N PRO A 221 -10.76 -23.86 7.11
CA PRO A 221 -10.73 -23.23 8.41
C PRO A 221 -9.56 -23.78 9.24
N LEU A 222 -8.78 -22.86 9.83
CA LEU A 222 -7.79 -23.22 10.84
C LEU A 222 -8.50 -23.68 12.11
N ASP A 223 -7.74 -24.39 12.94
CA ASP A 223 -8.19 -24.88 14.24
C ASP A 223 -8.87 -23.78 15.08
N ALA A 224 -10.03 -24.10 15.65
CA ALA A 224 -10.83 -23.14 16.38
C ALA A 224 -10.08 -22.56 17.59
N SER A 225 -9.29 -23.38 18.30
CA SER A 225 -8.50 -22.91 19.44
C SER A 225 -7.38 -21.96 19.00
N PHE A 226 -6.76 -22.21 17.84
CA PHE A 226 -5.80 -21.26 17.25
C PHE A 226 -6.46 -19.92 16.93
N ILE A 227 -7.64 -19.94 16.30
CA ILE A 227 -8.36 -18.73 15.89
C ILE A 227 -8.92 -17.94 17.08
N GLU A 228 -9.39 -18.60 18.12
CA GLU A 228 -9.83 -17.96 19.36
C GLU A 228 -8.67 -17.28 20.08
N ASN A 229 -7.50 -17.92 20.09
CA ASN A 229 -6.29 -17.38 20.71
C ASN A 229 -5.55 -16.35 19.84
N LEU A 230 -5.90 -16.20 18.55
CA LEU A 230 -5.25 -15.22 17.67
C LEU A 230 -5.46 -13.79 18.17
N CYS A 231 -6.69 -13.48 18.58
CA CYS A 231 -7.09 -12.15 19.02
C CYS A 231 -8.33 -12.22 19.91
N GLU A 232 -8.34 -11.44 20.98
CA GLU A 232 -9.52 -11.26 21.84
C GLU A 232 -10.74 -10.84 21.01
N LYS A 233 -11.88 -11.51 21.26
CA LYS A 233 -13.15 -11.14 20.63
C LYS A 233 -13.61 -9.80 21.19
N ARG A 234 -13.95 -8.86 20.31
CA ARG A 234 -14.49 -7.55 20.68
C ARG A 234 -15.72 -7.22 19.85
N VAL A 235 -16.60 -6.41 20.41
CA VAL A 235 -17.81 -5.91 19.76
C VAL A 235 -17.79 -4.39 19.74
N LEU A 236 -18.29 -3.81 18.64
CA LEU A 236 -18.40 -2.37 18.52
C LEU A 236 -19.65 -1.89 19.27
N TYR A 237 -19.46 -1.19 20.38
CA TYR A 237 -20.53 -0.58 21.16
C TYR A 237 -20.41 0.94 21.09
N LYS A 238 -21.40 1.58 20.46
CA LYS A 238 -21.45 3.05 20.27
C LYS A 238 -20.13 3.65 19.75
N GLY A 239 -19.43 2.98 18.84
CA GLY A 239 -18.15 3.48 18.30
C GLY A 239 -16.94 3.26 19.22
N SER A 240 -16.98 2.25 20.09
CA SER A 240 -15.83 1.81 20.87
C SER A 240 -15.81 0.28 20.97
N TRP A 241 -14.62 -0.32 20.89
CA TRP A 241 -14.46 -1.77 20.93
C TRP A 241 -14.34 -2.26 22.38
N ILE A 242 -15.32 -3.06 22.81
CA ILE A 242 -15.39 -3.61 24.16
C ILE A 242 -15.47 -5.14 24.14
N LEU A 243 -15.28 -5.79 25.29
CA LEU A 243 -15.50 -7.23 25.41
C LEU A 243 -16.98 -7.56 25.23
N PRO A 244 -17.30 -8.74 24.66
CA PRO A 244 -18.66 -9.26 24.69
C PRO A 244 -19.20 -9.25 26.11
N ASN A 245 -20.41 -8.72 26.29
CA ASN A 245 -21.09 -8.63 27.59
C ASN A 245 -20.36 -7.79 28.66
N ASP A 246 -19.50 -6.86 28.27
CA ASP A 246 -18.85 -5.93 29.20
C ASP A 246 -19.80 -4.83 29.69
N ILE A 247 -20.55 -5.14 30.76
CA ILE A 247 -21.50 -4.20 31.38
C ILE A 247 -20.77 -2.95 31.92
N ILE A 248 -19.52 -3.10 32.38
CA ILE A 248 -18.74 -1.98 32.93
C ILE A 248 -18.30 -1.05 31.79
N GLY A 249 -17.76 -1.60 30.71
CA GLY A 249 -17.38 -0.87 29.50
C GLY A 249 -18.57 -0.13 28.88
N GLN A 250 -19.74 -0.77 28.79
CA GLN A 250 -20.96 -0.13 28.32
C GLN A 250 -21.35 1.08 29.20
N LYS A 251 -21.40 0.90 30.53
CA LYS A 251 -21.71 1.98 31.47
C LYS A 251 -20.71 3.14 31.38
N PHE A 252 -19.43 2.84 31.17
CA PHE A 252 -18.40 3.86 31.02
C PHE A 252 -18.60 4.69 29.75
N ILE A 253 -18.82 4.03 28.60
CA ILE A 253 -19.08 4.70 27.32
C ILE A 253 -20.35 5.55 27.40
N ASP A 254 -21.41 5.02 28.01
CA ASP A 254 -22.67 5.73 28.19
C ASP A 254 -22.55 7.00 29.01
N LYS A 255 -21.63 7.04 29.99
CA LYS A 255 -21.36 8.24 30.77
C LYS A 255 -20.55 9.27 29.99
N GLN A 256 -19.63 8.85 29.12
CA GLN A 256 -18.79 9.76 28.34
C GLN A 256 -19.52 10.42 27.16
N LYS A 257 -20.59 9.80 26.67
CA LYS A 257 -21.37 10.28 25.51
C LYS A 257 -22.65 11.03 25.88
N LYS A 258 -22.85 11.36 27.16
CA LYS A 258 -23.86 12.31 27.63
C LYS A 258 -23.31 13.72 27.56
#